data_AF-A0A7Y9JLI0-F1
#
_entry.id   AF-A0A7Y9JLI0-F1
#
_cell.length_a   1.000
_cell.length_b   1.000
_cell.length_c   1.000
_cell.angle_alpha   90.00
_cell.angle_beta   90.00
_cell.angle_gamma   90.00
#
_symmetry.space_group_name_H-M   'P 1'
#
loop_
_entity.id
_entity.type
_entity.pdbx_description
1 polymer ?
#
loop_
_entity_poly.entity_id
_entity_poly.type
_entity_poly.pdbx_seq_one_letter_code
_entity_poly.pdbx_strand_id
1 'polypeptide(L)' 'MDEFWAAAAWSILPTIAVCIVFVIVLRGILRFDRTERRVHARIEAEERAARGLPPRSS' A
#
# COMPACT_ATOMS: atom_id res chain seq x y z
N MET A 1 1.76 -33.36 26.06
CA MET A 1 0.95 -32.82 24.93
C MET A 1 1.16 -31.33 24.76
N ASP A 2 1.28 -30.55 25.84
CA ASP A 2 1.45 -29.09 25.77
C ASP A 2 2.76 -28.66 25.10
N GLU A 3 3.86 -29.35 25.37
CA GLU A 3 5.17 -29.06 24.76
C GLU A 3 5.18 -29.23 23.23
N PHE A 4 4.43 -30.23 22.73
CA PHE A 4 4.27 -30.45 21.29
C PHE A 4 3.54 -29.28 20.62
N TRP A 5 2.44 -28.83 21.23
CA TRP A 5 1.68 -27.70 20.71
C TRP A 5 2.44 -26.38 20.82
N ALA A 6 3.21 -26.19 21.89
CA ALA A 6 4.10 -25.04 22.05
C ALA A 6 5.20 -25.01 20.98
N ALA A 7 5.85 -26.15 20.71
CA ALA A 7 6.86 -26.27 19.67
C ALA A 7 6.27 -26.05 18.26
N ALA A 8 5.08 -26.56 18.00
CA ALA A 8 4.37 -26.35 16.73
C ALA A 8 4.00 -24.86 16.51
N ALA A 9 3.57 -24.16 17.56
CA ALA A 9 3.26 -22.74 17.48
C ALA A 9 4.53 -21.89 17.23
N TRP A 10 5.64 -22.23 17.90
CA TRP A 10 6.92 -21.53 17.69
C TRP A 10 7.52 -21.78 16.31
N SER A 11 7.34 -22.98 15.74
CA SER A 11 7.90 -23.32 14.43
C SER A 11 7.18 -22.63 13.27
N ILE A 12 5.88 -22.37 13.39
CA ILE A 12 5.09 -21.70 12.33
C ILE A 12 5.16 -20.17 12.39
N LEU A 13 5.46 -19.62 13.58
CA LEU A 13 5.60 -18.17 13.81
C LEU A 13 6.46 -17.44 12.76
N PRO A 14 7.68 -17.89 12.39
CA PRO A 14 8.50 -17.21 11.39
C PRO A 14 7.82 -17.13 10.02
N THR A 15 7.13 -18.19 9.58
CA THR A 15 6.40 -18.21 8.31
C THR A 15 5.26 -17.21 8.31
N ILE A 16 4.48 -17.16 9.40
CA ILE A 16 3.39 -16.19 9.56
C ILE A 16 3.94 -14.76 9.56
N ALA A 17 5.06 -14.51 10.24
CA ALA A 17 5.69 -13.20 10.26
C ALA A 17 6.09 -12.73 8.84
N VAL A 18 6.70 -13.60 8.04
CA VAL A 18 7.03 -13.30 6.63
C VAL A 18 5.77 -13.03 5.81
N CYS A 19 4.72 -13.84 5.96
CA CYS A 19 3.44 -13.61 5.27
C CYS A 19 2.82 -12.25 5.63
N ILE A 20 2.85 -11.86 6.91
CA ILE A 20 2.34 -10.57 7.38
C ILE A 20 3.13 -9.43 6.72
N VAL A 21 4.47 -9.49 6.77
CA VAL A 21 5.34 -8.48 6.16
C VAL A 21 5.08 -8.38 4.66
N PHE A 22 5.00 -9.52 3.98
CA PHE A 22 4.71 -9.59 2.55
C PHE A 22 3.38 -8.91 2.17
N VAL A 23 2.31 -9.20 2.92
CA VAL A 23 0.99 -8.56 2.69
C VAL A 23 1.04 -7.05 2.95
N ILE A 24 1.76 -6.60 4.00
CA ILE A 24 1.93 -5.17 4.27
C ILE A 24 2.65 -4.49 3.11
N VAL A 25 3.73 -5.09 2.59
CA VAL A 25 4.49 -4.57 1.45
C VAL A 25 3.62 -4.49 0.19
N LEU A 26 2.93 -5.59 -0.17
CA LEU A 26 2.02 -5.60 -1.32
C LEU A 26 0.92 -4.56 -1.19
N ARG A 27 0.32 -4.44 -0.01
CA ARG A 27 -0.71 -3.42 0.25
C ARG A 27 -0.14 -2.01 0.14
N GLY A 28 1.11 -1.80 0.57
CA GLY A 28 1.84 -0.55 0.39
C GLY A 28 2.01 -0.18 -1.08
N ILE A 29 2.54 -1.11 -1.88
CA ILE A 29 2.74 -0.92 -3.34
C ILE A 29 1.40 -0.58 -4.03
N LEU A 30 0.35 -1.36 -3.77
CA LEU A 30 -0.97 -1.15 -4.38
C LEU A 30 -1.64 0.17 -3.94
N ARG A 31 -1.34 0.66 -2.73
CA ARG A 31 -1.88 1.94 -2.23
C ARG A 31 -1.08 3.15 -2.74
N PHE A 32 0.20 2.96 -3.01
CA PHE A 32 1.07 4.00 -3.55
C PHE A 32 0.63 4.42 -4.96
N ASP A 33 0.35 3.47 -5.86
CA ASP A 33 -0.14 3.77 -7.23
C ASP A 33 -1.43 4.62 -7.24
N ARG A 34 -2.34 4.39 -6.29
CA ARG A 34 -3.58 5.20 -6.16
C ARG A 34 -3.33 6.60 -5.62
N THR A 35 -2.30 6.78 -4.82
CA THR A 35 -1.98 8.06 -4.18
C THR A 35 -1.25 8.97 -5.16
N GLU A 36 -0.27 8.44 -5.88
CA GLU A 36 0.48 9.20 -6.89
C GLU A 36 -0.43 9.76 -7.98
N ARG A 37 -1.34 8.94 -8.54
CA ARG A 37 -2.30 9.41 -9.56
C ARG A 37 -3.18 10.56 -9.06
N ARG A 38 -3.62 10.52 -7.80
CA ARG A 38 -4.45 11.59 -7.21
C ARG A 38 -3.66 12.86 -6.94
N VAL A 39 -2.44 12.74 -6.44
CA VAL A 39 -1.57 13.88 -6.15
C VAL A 39 -1.13 14.55 -7.45
N HIS A 40 -0.72 13.80 -8.46
CA HIS A 40 -0.40 14.36 -9.79
C HIS A 40 -1.58 15.08 -10.43
N ALA A 41 -2.78 14.48 -10.40
CA ALA A 41 -3.97 15.12 -10.94
C ALA A 41 -4.31 16.43 -10.20
N ARG A 42 -4.10 16.47 -8.88
CA ARG A 42 -4.30 17.68 -8.07
C ARG A 42 -3.27 18.76 -8.41
N ILE A 43 -1.99 18.41 -8.50
CA ILE A 43 -0.91 19.35 -8.84
C ILE A 43 -1.13 19.92 -10.25
N GLU A 44 -1.46 19.08 -11.22
CA GLU A 44 -1.79 19.56 -12.58
C GLU A 44 -3.02 20.48 -12.60
N ALA A 45 -4.04 20.22 -11.78
CA ALA A 45 -5.23 21.07 -11.70
C ALA A 45 -4.88 22.43 -11.07
N GLU A 46 -4.06 22.45 -10.03
CA GLU A 46 -3.55 23.68 -9.41
C GLU A 46 -2.69 24.49 -10.41
N GLU A 47 -1.81 23.84 -11.17
CA GLU A 47 -1.02 24.51 -12.22
C GLU A 47 -1.88 25.03 -13.38
N ARG A 48 -2.91 24.29 -13.81
CA ARG A 48 -3.82 24.74 -14.88
C ARG A 48 -4.69 25.90 -14.42
N ALA A 49 -5.18 25.88 -13.18
CA ALA A 49 -5.92 26.99 -12.59
C ALA A 49 -5.05 28.25 -12.50
N ALA A 50 -3.79 28.11 -12.05
CA ALA A 50 -2.84 29.22 -12.02
C ALA A 50 -2.52 29.79 -13.42
N ARG A 51 -2.56 28.94 -14.46
CA ARG A 51 -2.36 29.34 -15.86
C ARG A 51 -3.65 29.75 -16.59
N GLY A 52 -4.81 29.73 -15.92
CA GLY A 52 -6.12 30.06 -16.52
C GLY A 52 -6.58 29.05 -17.58
N LEU A 53 -6.04 27.84 -17.58
CA LEU A 53 -6.40 26.78 -18.53
C LEU A 53 -7.67 26.05 -18.08
N PRO A 54 -8.56 25.65 -19.01
CA PRO A 54 -9.76 24.89 -18.67
C PRO A 54 -9.41 23.52 -18.07
N PRO A 55 -10.24 22.98 -17.15
CA PRO A 55 -10.03 21.67 -16.57
C PRO A 55 -10.06 20.59 -17.67
N ARG A 56 -9.20 19.57 -17.56
CA ARG A 56 -9.20 18.43 -18.50
C ARG A 56 -10.57 17.75 -18.42
N SER A 57 -11.29 17.73 -19.53
CA SER A 57 -12.45 16.86 -19.72
C SER A 57 -11.98 15.40 -19.65
N SER A 58 -12.61 14.62 -18.78
CA SER A 58 -12.40 13.17 -18.62
C SER A 58 -12.64 12.40 -19.90
#